data_AF-A0A6I1KEW8-F1
#
_entry.id   AF-A0A6I1KEW8-F1
#
_cell.length_a   1.000
_cell.length_b   1.000
_cell.length_c   1.000
_cell.angle_alpha   90.00
_cell.angle_beta   90.00
_cell.angle_gamma   90.00
#
_symmetry.space_group_name_H-M   'P 1'
#
loop_
_entity.id
_entity.type
_entity.pdbx_description
1 polymer ?
#
loop_
_entity_poly.entity_id
_entity_poly.type
_entity_poly.pdbx_seq_one_letter_code
_entity_poly.pdbx_strand_id
1 'polypeptide(L)'
;MSKEDMPLHNHIRQFREERGWSQQELSERAGLSRAGVSAIEMGKLVPSTVAALALAKVFGCKVEELFHLGGHDEIHWAWSPAKEPCRYWRAVIGGKLLLFPVEASPLGMLPHDGVYRDGRLFDNPFADPFRTLVMASCDPAVGLLAAEYARITPFRMLVLSRSSRQSLQLLRDGLVHVAGLHLAESSNPAANARVAKEILKAPFRLLRMANWQEGLTLAPGLGLDTVNKVLKSNVRWIGREPGSGARQVLDELLQGVAAPTLVARDHRGVVEAVRAGWAGAGVSVRLVSEEAGLDFISVREEAYDLCVPASHADDPRVRALVEVVRSTSLRNMLRELPGYDVSATGELS
;
A
#
# COMPACT_ATOMS: atom_id res chain seq x y z
N MET A 1 27.73 28.34 -12.64
CA MET A 1 27.30 27.12 -11.93
C MET A 1 28.43 26.70 -11.02
N SER A 2 28.32 26.93 -9.70
CA SER A 2 29.31 26.44 -8.73
C SER A 2 29.02 24.97 -8.40
N LYS A 3 30.07 24.19 -8.13
CA LYS A 3 30.01 22.76 -7.76
C LYS A 3 29.44 22.50 -6.35
N GLU A 4 28.96 23.53 -5.65
CA GLU A 4 28.68 23.50 -4.21
C GLU A 4 27.24 23.09 -3.82
N ASP A 5 26.32 22.90 -4.77
CA ASP A 5 24.88 22.69 -4.48
C ASP A 5 24.37 21.23 -4.63
N MET A 6 25.23 20.22 -4.76
CA MET A 6 24.79 18.81 -4.83
C MET A 6 24.98 18.08 -3.48
N PRO A 7 23.93 17.96 -2.64
CA PRO A 7 24.06 17.29 -1.34
C PRO A 7 24.38 15.80 -1.52
N LEU A 8 25.41 15.30 -0.86
CA LEU A 8 25.77 13.88 -0.91
C LEU A 8 25.00 13.09 0.16
N HIS A 9 24.12 12.19 -0.26
CA HIS A 9 23.44 11.25 0.63
C HIS A 9 24.26 9.97 0.79
N ASN A 10 24.12 9.29 1.94
CA ASN A 10 24.87 8.08 2.24
C ASN A 10 24.08 7.02 3.01
N HIS A 11 24.43 5.74 2.84
CA HIS A 11 23.83 4.58 3.52
C HIS A 11 24.80 3.86 4.47
N ILE A 12 25.87 4.55 4.90
CA ILE A 12 26.95 3.93 5.68
C ILE A 12 26.44 3.32 6.99
N ARG A 13 25.56 4.03 7.70
CA ARG A 13 24.97 3.56 8.95
C ARG A 13 24.19 2.26 8.76
N GLN A 14 23.38 2.19 7.71
CA GLN A 14 22.59 1.01 7.38
C GLN A 14 23.49 -0.21 7.13
N PHE A 15 24.44 -0.07 6.20
CA PHE A 15 25.38 -1.15 5.85
C PHE A 15 26.21 -1.64 7.05
N ARG A 16 26.52 -0.72 7.97
CA ARG A 16 27.22 -1.02 9.21
C ARG A 16 26.35 -1.83 10.19
N GLU A 17 25.12 -1.39 10.42
CA GLU A 17 24.18 -2.04 11.33
C GLU A 17 23.77 -3.44 10.84
N GLU A 18 23.59 -3.64 9.53
CA GLU A 18 23.32 -4.95 8.91
C GLU A 18 24.43 -5.98 9.16
N ARG A 19 25.67 -5.52 9.33
CA ARG A 19 26.82 -6.38 9.62
C ARG A 19 27.12 -6.48 11.13
N GLY A 20 26.29 -5.86 11.97
CA GLY A 20 26.46 -5.84 13.42
C GLY A 20 27.68 -5.03 13.88
N TRP A 21 28.14 -4.07 13.09
CA TRP A 21 29.37 -3.32 13.37
C TRP A 21 29.10 -2.02 14.15
N SER A 22 30.00 -1.68 15.05
CA SER A 22 30.10 -0.36 15.68
C SER A 22 30.83 0.62 14.75
N GLN A 23 30.64 1.93 14.98
CA GLN A 23 31.38 2.96 14.22
C GLN A 23 32.90 2.82 14.39
N GLN A 24 33.34 2.33 15.55
CA GLN A 24 34.75 2.06 15.84
C GLN A 24 35.27 0.93 14.95
N GLU A 25 34.56 -0.20 14.88
CA GLU A 25 34.97 -1.33 14.04
C GLU A 25 34.94 -0.98 12.54
N LEU A 26 33.96 -0.20 12.07
CA LEU A 26 33.96 0.28 10.69
C LEU A 26 35.16 1.19 10.43
N SER A 27 35.51 2.06 11.38
CA SER A 27 36.67 2.95 11.27
C SER A 27 37.98 2.18 11.12
N GLU A 28 38.15 1.11 11.91
CA GLU A 28 39.33 0.23 11.85
C GLU A 28 39.40 -0.53 10.52
N ARG A 29 38.27 -1.08 10.05
CA ARG A 29 38.23 -1.80 8.77
C ARG A 29 38.47 -0.90 7.56
N ALA A 30 37.94 0.32 7.58
CA ALA A 30 38.04 1.27 6.48
C ALA A 30 39.30 2.14 6.52
N GLY A 31 40.10 2.08 7.59
CA GLY A 31 41.25 2.94 7.79
C GLY A 31 40.87 4.42 7.95
N LEU A 32 39.71 4.70 8.54
CA LEU A 32 39.18 6.03 8.78
C LEU A 32 39.18 6.33 10.29
N SER A 33 39.05 7.61 10.67
CA SER A 33 38.82 7.94 12.08
C SER A 33 37.36 7.65 12.46
N ARG A 34 37.10 7.22 13.69
CA ARG A 34 35.73 7.06 14.22
C ARG A 34 34.91 8.34 14.09
N ALA A 35 35.54 9.50 14.36
CA ALA A 35 34.91 10.80 14.19
C ALA A 35 34.54 11.07 12.72
N GLY A 36 35.40 10.68 11.77
CA GLY A 36 35.14 10.76 10.35
C GLY A 36 33.98 9.86 9.91
N VAL A 37 33.96 8.60 10.36
CA VAL A 37 32.83 7.68 10.10
C VAL A 37 31.52 8.27 10.62
N SER A 38 31.51 8.76 11.87
CA SER A 38 30.32 9.40 12.45
C SER A 38 29.88 10.64 11.68
N ALA A 39 30.83 11.50 11.26
CA ALA A 39 30.53 12.69 10.48
C ALA A 39 29.97 12.36 9.08
N ILE A 40 30.47 11.29 8.43
CA ILE A 40 29.93 10.78 7.17
C ILE A 40 28.51 10.25 7.38
N GLU A 41 28.28 9.41 8.39
CA GLU A 41 26.95 8.85 8.69
C GLU A 41 25.90 9.95 8.97
N MET A 42 26.31 11.04 9.62
CA MET A 42 25.43 12.20 9.88
C MET A 42 25.28 13.15 8.69
N GLY A 43 25.96 12.91 7.57
CA GLY A 43 25.98 13.82 6.42
C GLY A 43 26.70 15.15 6.67
N LYS A 44 27.50 15.25 7.75
CA LYS A 44 28.28 16.46 8.11
C LYS A 44 29.61 16.53 7.36
N LEU A 45 30.07 15.41 6.80
CA LEU A 45 31.33 15.32 6.06
C LEU A 45 31.09 14.60 4.74
N VAL A 46 31.42 15.27 3.64
CA VAL A 46 31.56 14.63 2.34
C VAL A 46 32.87 13.83 2.34
N PRO A 47 32.83 12.50 2.18
CA PRO A 47 34.04 11.69 2.13
C PRO A 47 34.86 12.01 0.90
N SER A 48 36.19 11.95 1.04
CA SER A 48 37.08 11.94 -0.12
C SER A 48 36.83 10.69 -0.98
N THR A 49 37.24 10.72 -2.24
CA THR A 49 37.17 9.55 -3.14
C THR A 49 37.87 8.33 -2.54
N VAL A 50 38.99 8.54 -1.82
CA VAL A 50 39.72 7.46 -1.13
C VAL A 50 38.87 6.86 -0.01
N ALA A 51 38.23 7.70 0.81
CA ALA A 51 37.35 7.22 1.89
C ALA A 51 36.13 6.48 1.34
N ALA A 52 35.52 6.98 0.26
CA ALA A 52 34.37 6.33 -0.37
C ALA A 52 34.73 4.95 -0.95
N LEU A 53 35.87 4.83 -1.65
CA LEU A 53 36.36 3.55 -2.18
C LEU A 53 36.77 2.58 -1.07
N ALA A 54 37.36 3.06 0.02
CA ALA A 54 37.72 2.24 1.17
C ALA A 54 36.47 1.64 1.83
N LEU A 55 35.43 2.45 2.04
CA LEU A 55 34.15 1.99 2.58
C LEU A 55 33.49 0.96 1.64
N ALA A 56 33.44 1.23 0.33
CA ALA A 56 32.90 0.30 -0.67
C ALA A 56 33.62 -1.05 -0.65
N LYS A 57 34.96 -1.03 -0.56
CA LYS A 57 35.78 -2.25 -0.45
C LYS A 57 35.48 -3.03 0.83
N VAL A 58 35.34 -2.36 1.96
CA VAL A 58 35.03 -3.01 3.26
C VAL A 58 33.64 -3.65 3.24
N PHE A 59 32.68 -3.00 2.59
CA PHE A 59 31.33 -3.54 2.47
C PHE A 59 31.18 -4.56 1.33
N GLY A 60 32.12 -4.63 0.38
CA GLY A 60 32.06 -5.51 -0.77
C GLY A 60 30.99 -5.11 -1.79
N CYS A 61 30.71 -3.80 -1.90
CA CYS A 61 29.72 -3.23 -2.81
C CYS A 61 30.33 -2.11 -3.67
N LYS A 62 29.54 -1.55 -4.60
CA LYS A 62 29.95 -0.38 -5.37
C LYS A 62 29.82 0.91 -4.56
N VAL A 63 30.56 1.95 -4.94
CA VAL A 63 30.52 3.26 -4.26
C VAL A 63 29.14 3.89 -4.34
N GLU A 64 28.45 3.70 -5.47
CA GLU A 64 27.11 4.22 -5.75
C GLU A 64 26.02 3.58 -4.88
N GLU A 65 26.28 2.39 -4.31
CA GLU A 65 25.38 1.74 -3.35
C GLU A 65 25.51 2.39 -1.95
N LEU A 66 26.64 3.02 -1.67
CA LEU A 66 26.93 3.70 -0.40
C LEU A 66 26.64 5.19 -0.45
N PHE A 67 26.84 5.83 -1.61
CA PHE A 67 26.77 7.28 -1.78
C PHE A 67 26.05 7.66 -3.08
N HIS A 68 25.17 8.65 -2.99
CA HIS A 68 24.50 9.22 -4.16
C HIS A 68 24.52 10.75 -4.08
N LEU A 69 24.83 11.38 -5.21
CA LEU A 69 24.74 12.84 -5.36
C LEU A 69 23.27 13.19 -5.50
N GLY A 70 22.75 13.97 -4.56
CA GLY A 70 21.54 14.73 -4.78
C GLY A 70 21.81 15.73 -5.89
N GLY A 71 21.18 15.54 -7.04
CA GLY A 71 20.98 16.63 -7.98
C GLY A 71 20.00 17.64 -7.36
N HIS A 72 19.66 18.70 -8.09
CA HIS A 72 18.29 19.17 -7.98
C HIS A 72 17.43 17.94 -8.31
N ASP A 73 16.94 17.25 -7.28
CA ASP A 73 16.01 16.15 -7.46
C ASP A 73 14.89 16.71 -8.32
N GLU A 74 14.80 16.24 -9.56
CA GLU A 74 13.59 16.43 -10.32
C GLU A 74 12.52 15.80 -9.42
N ILE A 75 11.66 16.65 -8.83
CA ILE A 75 10.77 16.21 -7.77
C ILE A 75 9.82 15.19 -8.40
N HIS A 76 10.09 13.91 -8.17
CA HIS A 76 9.34 12.82 -8.75
C HIS A 76 8.13 12.52 -7.88
N TRP A 77 7.12 13.36 -8.05
CA TRP A 77 5.80 13.10 -7.48
C TRP A 77 5.17 11.86 -8.13
N ALA A 78 4.65 10.95 -7.31
CA ALA A 78 3.80 9.87 -7.79
C ALA A 78 2.54 10.44 -8.48
N TRP A 79 2.03 11.57 -7.97
CA TRP A 79 1.05 12.45 -8.59
C TRP A 79 1.14 13.84 -7.96
N SER A 80 0.71 14.87 -8.70
CA SER A 80 0.80 16.25 -8.23
C SER A 80 0.02 16.48 -6.92
N PRO A 81 0.58 17.23 -5.95
CA PRO A 81 -0.15 17.59 -4.75
C PRO A 81 -1.32 18.52 -5.10
N ALA A 82 -2.46 18.36 -4.42
CA ALA A 82 -3.65 19.15 -4.68
C ALA A 82 -3.53 20.63 -4.26
N LYS A 83 -2.60 20.92 -3.33
CA LYS A 83 -2.33 22.28 -2.82
C LYS A 83 -0.92 22.37 -2.26
N GLU A 84 -0.40 23.58 -2.18
CA GLU A 84 0.84 23.91 -1.45
C GLU A 84 0.54 24.90 -0.31
N PRO A 85 1.19 24.79 0.85
CA PRO A 85 2.14 23.73 1.23
C PRO A 85 1.44 22.39 1.43
N CYS A 86 2.17 21.28 1.25
CA CYS A 86 1.67 19.94 1.50
C CYS A 86 2.65 19.09 2.32
N ARG A 87 2.11 18.03 2.92
CA ARG A 87 2.93 16.96 3.52
C ARG A 87 3.12 15.87 2.48
N TYR A 88 4.27 15.18 2.52
CA TYR A 88 4.53 14.03 1.66
C TYR A 88 5.10 12.85 2.42
N TRP A 89 4.90 11.66 1.87
CA TRP A 89 5.68 10.46 2.17
C TRP A 89 6.69 10.20 1.04
N ARG A 90 7.68 9.36 1.32
CA ARG A 90 8.72 8.94 0.40
C ARG A 90 8.83 7.41 0.38
N ALA A 91 9.09 6.85 -0.79
CA ALA A 91 9.46 5.45 -0.94
C ALA A 91 10.35 5.24 -2.17
N VAL A 92 11.25 4.27 -2.11
CA VAL A 92 12.04 3.84 -3.29
C VAL A 92 11.38 2.64 -3.95
N ILE A 93 10.89 2.77 -5.19
CA ILE A 93 10.19 1.71 -5.92
C ILE A 93 10.89 1.50 -7.25
N GLY A 94 11.31 0.25 -7.55
CA GLY A 94 12.07 -0.04 -8.77
C GLY A 94 13.33 0.82 -8.93
N GLY A 95 13.98 1.19 -7.83
CA GLY A 95 15.15 2.07 -7.80
C GLY A 95 14.86 3.57 -7.92
N LYS A 96 13.59 3.98 -8.03
CA LYS A 96 13.19 5.40 -8.12
C LYS A 96 12.68 5.90 -6.77
N LEU A 97 13.21 7.02 -6.30
CA LEU A 97 12.65 7.75 -5.15
C LEU A 97 11.37 8.47 -5.61
N LEU A 98 10.24 8.14 -4.99
CA LEU A 98 8.94 8.74 -5.28
C LEU A 98 8.41 9.51 -4.07
N LEU A 99 7.81 10.67 -4.33
CA LEU A 99 7.09 11.47 -3.34
C LEU A 99 5.58 11.25 -3.49
N PHE A 100 4.93 10.93 -2.39
CA PHE A 100 3.49 10.71 -2.32
C PHE A 100 2.86 11.86 -1.52
N PRO A 101 2.00 12.70 -2.12
CA PRO A 101 1.22 13.64 -1.34
C PRO A 101 0.45 12.90 -0.24
N VAL A 102 0.49 13.40 0.99
CA VAL A 102 -0.20 12.74 2.11
C VAL A 102 -1.71 12.78 1.87
N GLU A 103 -2.30 11.59 1.86
CA GLU A 103 -3.74 11.38 1.75
C GLU A 103 -4.31 10.77 3.04
N ALA A 104 -5.64 10.70 3.13
CA ALA A 104 -6.29 9.87 4.13
C ALA A 104 -5.93 8.40 3.88
N SER A 105 -5.49 7.71 4.93
CA SER A 105 -5.11 6.30 4.90
C SER A 105 -6.07 5.49 5.77
N PRO A 106 -6.39 4.23 5.40
CA PRO A 106 -7.12 3.32 6.29
C PRO A 106 -6.33 3.01 7.58
N LEU A 107 -5.05 3.38 7.65
CA LEU A 107 -4.20 3.25 8.84
C LEU A 107 -4.30 4.45 9.80
N GLY A 108 -5.20 5.40 9.53
CA GLY A 108 -5.29 6.64 10.28
C GLY A 108 -4.16 7.62 9.92
N MET A 109 -3.63 8.33 10.92
CA MET A 109 -2.60 9.34 10.72
C MET A 109 -1.19 8.75 10.82
N LEU A 110 -0.55 8.55 9.68
CA LEU A 110 0.85 8.14 9.61
C LEU A 110 1.78 9.37 9.68
N PRO A 111 2.96 9.26 10.33
CA PRO A 111 4.01 10.26 10.22
C PRO A 111 4.35 10.52 8.75
N HIS A 112 4.43 11.80 8.39
CA HIS A 112 4.86 12.22 7.06
C HIS A 112 6.38 12.32 7.03
N ASP A 113 6.96 12.14 5.85
CA ASP A 113 8.41 12.15 5.67
C ASP A 113 8.96 13.55 5.43
N GLY A 114 8.10 14.51 5.11
CA GLY A 114 8.46 15.92 5.05
C GLY A 114 7.33 16.82 4.60
N VAL A 115 7.63 18.11 4.56
CA VAL A 115 6.71 19.17 4.09
C VAL A 115 7.30 19.79 2.84
N TYR A 116 6.49 19.93 1.79
CA TYR A 116 6.84 20.66 0.59
C TYR A 116 6.20 22.05 0.64
N ARG A 117 7.03 23.09 0.51
CA ARG A 117 6.61 24.49 0.51
C ARG A 117 7.64 25.34 -0.24
N ASP A 118 7.18 26.38 -0.92
CA ASP A 118 8.03 27.35 -1.63
C ASP A 118 9.02 26.68 -2.60
N GLY A 119 8.59 25.63 -3.30
CA GLY A 119 9.42 24.89 -4.24
C GLY A 119 10.51 24.02 -3.59
N ARG A 120 10.46 23.80 -2.27
CA ARG A 120 11.50 23.09 -1.51
C ARG A 120 10.94 21.99 -0.63
N LEU A 121 11.70 20.90 -0.54
CA LEU A 121 11.43 19.75 0.33
C LEU A 121 12.06 19.96 1.70
N PHE A 122 11.29 19.76 2.77
CA PHE A 122 11.72 19.81 4.15
C PHE A 122 11.52 18.43 4.78
N ASP A 123 12.51 17.56 4.63
CA ASP A 123 12.47 16.19 5.12
C ASP A 123 12.58 16.10 6.65
N ASN A 124 11.87 15.13 7.22
CA ASN A 124 12.00 14.73 8.61
C ASN A 124 13.21 13.77 8.78
N PRO A 125 14.02 13.89 9.85
CA PRO A 125 15.23 13.07 10.02
C PRO A 125 15.00 11.55 10.13
N PHE A 126 13.80 11.14 10.55
CA PHE A 126 13.44 9.72 10.68
C PHE A 126 12.95 9.09 9.37
N ALA A 127 12.81 9.88 8.30
CA ALA A 127 12.22 9.41 7.06
C ALA A 127 13.19 8.47 6.31
N ASP A 128 12.80 7.21 6.17
CA ASP A 128 13.57 6.19 5.45
C ASP A 128 12.74 5.64 4.27
N PRO A 129 12.97 6.13 3.04
CA PRO A 129 12.23 5.69 1.87
C PRO A 129 12.61 4.27 1.41
N PHE A 130 13.78 3.75 1.80
CA PHE A 130 14.21 2.39 1.46
C PHE A 130 13.51 1.34 2.33
N ARG A 131 13.06 1.74 3.52
CA ARG A 131 12.26 0.88 4.41
C ARG A 131 10.76 1.02 4.26
N THR A 132 10.29 1.73 3.23
CA THR A 132 8.86 1.96 3.01
C THR A 132 8.33 1.07 1.90
N LEU A 133 7.41 0.17 2.24
CA LEU A 133 6.54 -0.54 1.29
C LEU A 133 5.31 0.32 1.01
N VAL A 134 4.93 0.43 -0.26
CA VAL A 134 3.72 1.14 -0.69
C VAL A 134 2.76 0.15 -1.33
N MET A 135 1.55 0.10 -0.81
CA MET A 135 0.47 -0.78 -1.25
C MET A 135 -0.75 0.05 -1.66
N ALA A 136 -1.39 -0.27 -2.78
CA ALA A 136 -2.71 0.22 -3.12
C ALA A 136 -3.75 -0.87 -2.87
N SER A 137 -4.83 -0.55 -2.15
CA SER A 137 -5.78 -1.54 -1.63
C SER A 137 -7.15 -0.93 -1.37
N CYS A 138 -8.22 -1.72 -1.53
CA CYS A 138 -9.57 -1.39 -1.04
C CYS A 138 -10.02 -2.26 0.13
N ASP A 139 -9.17 -3.17 0.60
CA ASP A 139 -9.47 -4.05 1.72
C ASP A 139 -9.63 -3.23 3.03
N PRO A 140 -10.81 -3.27 3.68
CA PRO A 140 -11.02 -2.57 4.94
C PRO A 140 -10.24 -3.19 6.12
N ALA A 141 -9.77 -4.43 6.01
CA ALA A 141 -8.97 -5.14 7.01
C ALA A 141 -7.45 -4.94 6.81
N VAL A 142 -7.01 -4.16 5.82
CA VAL A 142 -5.59 -3.91 5.52
C VAL A 142 -4.82 -3.32 6.71
N GLY A 143 -5.52 -2.71 7.68
CA GLY A 143 -4.95 -2.27 8.95
C GLY A 143 -4.30 -3.38 9.76
N LEU A 144 -4.88 -4.59 9.77
CA LEU A 144 -4.31 -5.74 10.47
C LEU A 144 -3.02 -6.22 9.81
N LEU A 145 -3.01 -6.25 8.46
CA LEU A 145 -1.81 -6.56 7.69
C LEU A 145 -0.70 -5.55 7.97
N ALA A 146 -0.99 -4.25 7.94
CA ALA A 146 -0.01 -3.20 8.19
C ALA A 146 0.51 -3.22 9.63
N ALA A 147 -0.36 -3.47 10.60
CA ALA A 147 0.02 -3.58 12.02
C ALA A 147 0.95 -4.77 12.24
N GLU A 148 0.61 -5.95 11.69
CA GLU A 148 1.47 -7.13 11.78
C GLU A 148 2.79 -6.93 11.06
N TYR A 149 2.75 -6.33 9.86
CA TYR A 149 3.94 -6.01 9.08
C TYR A 149 4.91 -5.11 9.86
N ALA A 150 4.40 -4.06 10.52
CA ALA A 150 5.21 -3.20 11.37
C ALA A 150 5.71 -3.90 12.65
N ARG A 151 4.98 -4.90 13.16
CA ARG A 151 5.32 -5.62 14.38
C ARG A 151 6.49 -6.59 14.19
N ILE A 152 6.55 -7.29 13.04
CA ILE A 152 7.52 -8.38 12.83
C ILE A 152 8.57 -8.09 11.75
N THR A 153 8.54 -6.90 11.14
CA THR A 153 9.50 -6.51 10.10
C THR A 153 10.10 -5.14 10.43
N PRO A 154 11.29 -4.79 9.92
CA PRO A 154 11.88 -3.45 10.10
C PRO A 154 11.28 -2.41 9.14
N PHE A 155 10.22 -2.76 8.40
CA PHE A 155 9.68 -1.96 7.32
C PHE A 155 8.37 -1.26 7.73
N ARG A 156 8.16 -0.08 7.16
CA ARG A 156 6.90 0.66 7.24
C ARG A 156 6.04 0.32 6.03
N MET A 157 4.72 0.25 6.21
CA MET A 157 3.75 0.15 5.12
C MET A 157 2.96 1.46 4.97
N LEU A 158 2.90 1.97 3.74
CA LEU A 158 1.94 3.00 3.33
C LEU A 158 0.82 2.31 2.54
N VAL A 159 -0.42 2.61 2.89
CA VAL A 159 -1.60 2.07 2.21
C VAL A 159 -2.38 3.21 1.56
N LEU A 160 -2.55 3.11 0.25
CA LEU A 160 -3.32 4.03 -0.58
C LEU A 160 -4.69 3.42 -0.85
N SER A 161 -5.76 4.03 -0.33
CA SER A 161 -7.13 3.56 -0.57
C SER A 161 -7.51 3.75 -2.04
N ARG A 162 -7.64 2.66 -2.79
CA ARG A 162 -7.88 2.60 -4.25
C ARG A 162 -8.66 1.33 -4.59
N SER A 163 -9.54 1.36 -5.59
CA SER A 163 -10.17 0.14 -6.11
C SER A 163 -9.18 -0.78 -6.81
N SER A 164 -9.52 -2.07 -6.93
CA SER A 164 -8.71 -3.10 -7.60
C SER A 164 -8.09 -2.64 -8.94
N ARG A 165 -8.87 -2.00 -9.83
CA ARG A 165 -8.35 -1.51 -11.12
C ARG A 165 -7.37 -0.36 -10.96
N GLN A 166 -7.67 0.61 -10.10
CA GLN A 166 -6.76 1.73 -9.80
C GLN A 166 -5.46 1.22 -9.16
N SER A 167 -5.55 0.24 -8.25
CA SER A 167 -4.39 -0.40 -7.63
C SER A 167 -3.49 -1.06 -8.68
N LEU A 168 -4.07 -1.80 -9.63
CA LEU A 168 -3.32 -2.41 -10.74
C LEU A 168 -2.71 -1.38 -11.69
N GLN A 169 -3.39 -0.25 -11.94
CA GLN A 169 -2.84 0.84 -12.75
C GLN A 169 -1.62 1.48 -12.07
N LEU A 170 -1.71 1.79 -10.76
CA LEU A 170 -0.57 2.30 -10.00
C LEU A 170 0.60 1.31 -9.98
N LEU A 171 0.30 0.00 -9.93
CA LEU A 171 1.32 -1.05 -9.98
C LEU A 171 1.99 -1.12 -11.36
N ARG A 172 1.21 -1.07 -12.44
CA ARG A 172 1.72 -1.00 -13.83
C ARG A 172 2.65 0.20 -14.03
N ASP A 173 2.28 1.34 -13.46
CA ASP A 173 3.00 2.60 -13.61
C ASP A 173 4.24 2.68 -12.69
N GLY A 174 4.50 1.64 -11.89
CA GLY A 174 5.66 1.56 -10.99
C GLY A 174 5.55 2.47 -9.76
N LEU A 175 4.34 2.88 -9.38
CA LEU A 175 4.08 3.80 -8.28
C LEU A 175 3.79 3.11 -6.95
N VAL A 176 3.56 1.80 -6.95
CA VAL A 176 3.39 0.98 -5.75
C VAL A 176 4.14 -0.34 -5.89
N HIS A 177 4.47 -0.98 -4.76
CA HIS A 177 5.10 -2.30 -4.77
C HIS A 177 4.07 -3.40 -5.00
N VAL A 178 2.87 -3.22 -4.44
CA VAL A 178 1.82 -4.24 -4.31
C VAL A 178 0.45 -3.61 -4.60
N ALA A 179 -0.40 -4.33 -5.32
CA ALA A 179 -1.79 -3.97 -5.55
C ALA A 179 -2.73 -5.05 -5.00
N GLY A 180 -3.67 -4.67 -4.15
CA GLY A 180 -4.80 -5.52 -3.76
C GLY A 180 -5.86 -5.55 -4.86
N LEU A 181 -6.42 -6.73 -5.13
CA LEU A 181 -7.50 -6.90 -6.12
C LEU A 181 -8.49 -8.00 -5.74
N HIS A 182 -9.75 -7.70 -6.02
CA HIS A 182 -10.88 -8.61 -6.17
C HIS A 182 -11.66 -8.13 -7.39
N LEU A 183 -11.55 -8.83 -8.52
CA LEU A 183 -12.28 -8.50 -9.76
C LEU A 183 -12.88 -9.77 -10.37
N ALA A 184 -13.10 -10.77 -9.51
CA ALA A 184 -13.60 -12.05 -9.93
C ALA A 184 -15.12 -11.97 -10.09
N GLU A 185 -15.60 -12.23 -11.31
CA GLU A 185 -17.04 -12.24 -11.65
C GLU A 185 -17.77 -13.45 -11.01
N SER A 186 -17.01 -14.38 -10.42
CA SER A 186 -17.46 -15.54 -9.67
C SER A 186 -16.32 -16.01 -8.75
N SER A 187 -16.53 -17.02 -7.92
CA SER A 187 -15.52 -17.64 -7.04
C SER A 187 -14.32 -18.25 -7.76
N ASN A 188 -14.15 -18.04 -9.07
CA ASN A 188 -13.03 -18.50 -9.87
C ASN A 188 -11.77 -17.62 -9.66
N PRO A 189 -10.73 -18.14 -8.98
CA PRO A 189 -9.49 -17.40 -8.74
C PRO A 189 -8.76 -16.96 -10.02
N ALA A 190 -9.00 -17.64 -11.15
CA ALA A 190 -8.36 -17.33 -12.42
C ALA A 190 -8.77 -15.95 -12.98
N ALA A 191 -9.88 -15.37 -12.50
CA ALA A 191 -10.35 -14.07 -12.96
C ALA A 191 -9.44 -12.91 -12.52
N ASN A 192 -8.92 -12.94 -11.28
CA ASN A 192 -7.95 -11.94 -10.82
C ASN A 192 -6.67 -11.98 -11.68
N ALA A 193 -6.17 -13.17 -11.99
CA ALA A 193 -5.02 -13.35 -12.88
C ALA A 193 -5.27 -12.81 -14.29
N ARG A 194 -6.47 -13.04 -14.85
CA ARG A 194 -6.86 -12.52 -16.17
C ARG A 194 -6.79 -10.99 -16.20
N VAL A 195 -7.44 -10.32 -15.26
CA VAL A 195 -7.47 -8.85 -15.22
C VAL A 195 -6.09 -8.25 -14.93
N ALA A 196 -5.33 -8.86 -14.01
CA ALA A 196 -3.95 -8.45 -13.75
C ALA A 196 -3.10 -8.57 -15.02
N LYS A 197 -3.22 -9.66 -15.79
CA LYS A 197 -2.51 -9.85 -17.06
C LYS A 197 -2.88 -8.80 -18.11
N GLU A 198 -4.15 -8.47 -18.24
CA GLU A 198 -4.64 -7.46 -19.19
C GLU A 198 -4.09 -6.06 -18.89
N ILE A 199 -4.05 -5.67 -17.61
CA ILE A 199 -3.62 -4.34 -17.18
C ILE A 199 -2.09 -4.22 -17.13
N LEU A 200 -1.41 -5.18 -16.48
CA LEU A 200 0.03 -5.10 -16.24
C LEU A 200 0.85 -5.36 -17.50
N LYS A 201 0.39 -6.29 -18.37
CA LYS A 201 1.13 -6.74 -19.57
C LYS A 201 2.59 -7.14 -19.28
N ALA A 202 2.87 -7.57 -18.07
CA ALA A 202 4.18 -7.97 -17.56
C ALA A 202 4.02 -9.16 -16.59
N PRO A 203 5.09 -9.95 -16.32
CA PRO A 203 5.01 -11.05 -15.37
C PRO A 203 4.72 -10.56 -13.94
N PHE A 204 3.84 -11.27 -13.23
CA PHE A 204 3.44 -10.98 -11.85
C PHE A 204 3.21 -12.28 -11.09
N ARG A 205 3.01 -12.16 -9.77
CA ARG A 205 2.55 -13.22 -8.87
C ARG A 205 1.33 -12.72 -8.12
N LEU A 206 0.41 -13.63 -7.80
CA LEU A 206 -0.70 -13.37 -6.90
C LEU A 206 -0.48 -14.10 -5.58
N LEU A 207 -0.60 -13.37 -4.49
CA LEU A 207 -0.56 -13.89 -3.13
C LEU A 207 -1.95 -13.79 -2.52
N ARG A 208 -2.60 -14.92 -2.23
CA ARG A 208 -3.93 -14.94 -1.63
C ARG A 208 -3.90 -14.33 -0.24
N MET A 209 -4.72 -13.31 0.02
CA MET A 209 -4.87 -12.70 1.34
C MET A 209 -6.05 -13.30 2.10
N ALA A 210 -7.20 -13.42 1.45
CA ALA A 210 -8.39 -14.10 1.97
C ALA A 210 -9.38 -14.34 0.82
N ASN A 211 -10.38 -15.17 1.05
CA ASN A 211 -11.66 -15.03 0.37
C ASN A 211 -12.57 -14.20 1.26
N TRP A 212 -13.45 -13.37 0.67
CA TRP A 212 -14.41 -12.60 1.46
C TRP A 212 -15.83 -12.65 0.91
N GLN A 213 -16.79 -12.27 1.75
CA GLN A 213 -18.19 -12.11 1.37
C GLN A 213 -18.48 -10.67 0.96
N GLU A 214 -18.94 -10.49 -0.27
CA GLU A 214 -19.48 -9.24 -0.80
C GLU A 214 -21.01 -9.36 -0.97
N GLY A 215 -21.72 -8.28 -0.64
CA GLY A 215 -23.18 -8.32 -0.60
C GLY A 215 -23.83 -6.97 -0.35
N LEU A 216 -25.15 -7.02 -0.14
CA LEU A 216 -25.97 -5.83 0.08
C LEU A 216 -25.95 -5.44 1.56
N THR A 217 -25.46 -4.22 1.83
CA THR A 217 -25.68 -3.51 3.09
C THR A 217 -27.02 -2.80 3.03
N LEU A 218 -27.82 -2.93 4.07
CA LEU A 218 -29.17 -2.37 4.15
C LEU A 218 -29.30 -1.38 5.31
N ALA A 219 -30.13 -0.37 5.13
CA ALA A 219 -30.51 0.53 6.21
C ALA A 219 -31.25 -0.25 7.32
N PRO A 220 -31.08 0.12 8.60
CA PRO A 220 -31.73 -0.58 9.71
C PRO A 220 -33.25 -0.54 9.59
N GLY A 221 -33.92 -1.62 10.00
CA GLY A 221 -35.37 -1.65 10.16
C GLY A 221 -36.17 -1.79 8.87
N LEU A 222 -35.53 -2.07 7.73
CA LEU A 222 -36.23 -2.34 6.46
C LEU A 222 -36.96 -3.69 6.46
N GLY A 223 -36.54 -4.65 7.30
CA GLY A 223 -37.15 -5.99 7.35
C GLY A 223 -36.99 -6.80 6.05
N LEU A 224 -35.96 -6.49 5.26
CA LEU A 224 -35.65 -7.14 3.98
C LEU A 224 -34.55 -8.18 4.21
N ASP A 225 -34.83 -9.43 3.84
CA ASP A 225 -33.98 -10.59 4.14
C ASP A 225 -33.45 -11.30 2.87
N THR A 226 -33.89 -10.87 1.69
CA THR A 226 -33.51 -11.47 0.40
C THR A 226 -33.25 -10.41 -0.65
N VAL A 227 -32.26 -10.66 -1.52
CA VAL A 227 -31.90 -9.78 -2.64
C VAL A 227 -33.13 -9.37 -3.45
N ASN A 228 -34.00 -10.32 -3.79
CA ASN A 228 -35.22 -10.06 -4.58
C ASN A 228 -36.20 -9.09 -3.89
N LYS A 229 -36.37 -9.17 -2.56
CA LYS A 229 -37.20 -8.21 -1.81
C LYS A 229 -36.58 -6.81 -1.85
N VAL A 230 -35.26 -6.70 -1.71
CA VAL A 230 -34.56 -5.41 -1.77
C VAL A 230 -34.70 -4.78 -3.15
N LEU A 231 -34.49 -5.53 -4.23
CA LEU A 231 -34.61 -5.03 -5.61
C LEU A 231 -36.03 -4.54 -5.95
N LYS A 232 -37.06 -5.11 -5.32
CA LYS A 232 -38.46 -4.69 -5.47
C LYS A 232 -38.86 -3.53 -4.55
N SER A 233 -38.02 -3.17 -3.59
CA SER A 233 -38.29 -2.11 -2.63
C SER A 233 -37.90 -0.74 -3.18
N ASN A 234 -38.58 0.32 -2.74
CA ASN A 234 -38.25 1.69 -3.12
C ASN A 234 -37.16 2.26 -2.19
N VAL A 235 -35.94 1.75 -2.32
CA VAL A 235 -34.77 2.24 -1.58
C VAL A 235 -33.90 3.13 -2.46
N ARG A 236 -33.25 4.12 -1.84
CA ARG A 236 -32.23 4.91 -2.51
C ARG A 236 -30.92 4.14 -2.57
N TRP A 237 -30.35 3.99 -3.75
CA TRP A 237 -29.12 3.24 -3.96
C TRP A 237 -27.87 4.12 -3.86
N ILE A 238 -26.84 3.60 -3.20
CA ILE A 238 -25.46 4.09 -3.27
C ILE A 238 -24.57 3.05 -3.96
N GLY A 239 -23.69 3.52 -4.84
CA GLY A 239 -22.70 2.68 -5.51
C GLY A 239 -21.28 3.12 -5.20
N ARG A 240 -20.31 2.35 -5.69
CA ARG A 240 -18.91 2.76 -5.78
C ARG A 240 -18.60 3.32 -7.17
N GLU A 241 -17.38 3.82 -7.36
CA GLU A 241 -16.93 4.36 -8.63
C GLU A 241 -17.03 3.31 -9.76
N PRO A 242 -17.35 3.73 -11.01
CA PRO A 242 -17.36 2.83 -12.16
C PRO A 242 -16.04 2.07 -12.29
N GLY A 243 -16.16 0.75 -12.50
CA GLY A 243 -15.00 -0.15 -12.63
C GLY A 243 -14.49 -0.77 -11.33
N SER A 244 -15.02 -0.39 -10.17
CA SER A 244 -14.79 -1.12 -8.90
C SER A 244 -15.60 -2.43 -8.85
N GLY A 245 -15.11 -3.44 -8.11
CA GLY A 245 -15.79 -4.74 -7.96
C GLY A 245 -17.22 -4.59 -7.42
N ALA A 246 -17.37 -3.90 -6.29
CA ALA A 246 -18.70 -3.62 -5.71
C ALA A 246 -19.66 -2.92 -6.68
N ARG A 247 -19.14 -2.03 -7.55
CA ARG A 247 -19.98 -1.36 -8.55
C ARG A 247 -20.45 -2.33 -9.64
N GLN A 248 -19.57 -3.23 -10.08
CA GLN A 248 -19.95 -4.29 -11.01
C GLN A 248 -21.05 -5.18 -10.40
N VAL A 249 -20.89 -5.60 -9.14
CA VAL A 249 -21.93 -6.39 -8.44
C VAL A 249 -23.25 -5.63 -8.35
N LEU A 250 -23.21 -4.35 -8.02
CA LEU A 250 -24.42 -3.52 -7.95
C LEU A 250 -25.10 -3.41 -9.32
N ASP A 251 -24.34 -3.13 -10.38
CA ASP A 251 -24.88 -2.98 -11.73
C ASP A 251 -25.48 -4.31 -12.24
N GLU A 252 -24.85 -5.46 -11.94
CA GLU A 252 -25.38 -6.80 -12.23
C GLU A 252 -26.69 -7.11 -11.48
N LEU A 253 -26.81 -6.67 -10.22
CA LEU A 253 -28.02 -6.84 -9.42
C LEU A 253 -29.16 -5.95 -9.90
N LEU A 254 -28.87 -4.70 -10.27
CA LEU A 254 -29.87 -3.72 -10.67
C LEU A 254 -30.32 -3.88 -12.12
N GLN A 255 -29.47 -4.41 -13.02
CA GLN A 255 -29.77 -4.61 -14.45
C GLN A 255 -30.41 -3.38 -15.14
N GLY A 256 -30.01 -2.17 -14.71
CA GLY A 256 -30.53 -0.90 -15.23
C GLY A 256 -31.93 -0.51 -14.72
N VAL A 257 -32.56 -1.29 -13.84
CA VAL A 257 -33.87 -0.98 -13.23
C VAL A 257 -33.77 0.21 -12.26
N ALA A 258 -32.61 0.39 -11.64
CA ALA A 258 -32.29 1.57 -10.84
C ALA A 258 -30.82 1.99 -11.07
N ALA A 259 -30.50 3.22 -10.70
CA ALA A 259 -29.14 3.74 -10.72
C ALA A 259 -28.76 4.28 -9.34
N PRO A 260 -27.51 4.09 -8.89
CA PRO A 260 -27.03 4.71 -7.66
C PRO A 260 -27.04 6.24 -7.81
N THR A 261 -27.62 6.90 -6.82
CA THR A 261 -27.71 8.38 -6.76
C THR A 261 -26.53 9.00 -6.01
N LEU A 262 -25.81 8.18 -5.26
CA LEU A 262 -24.60 8.54 -4.53
C LEU A 262 -23.46 7.62 -4.95
N VAL A 263 -22.23 8.14 -4.89
CA VAL A 263 -21.02 7.39 -5.18
C VAL A 263 -20.08 7.48 -3.98
N ALA A 264 -19.79 6.34 -3.37
CA ALA A 264 -18.82 6.20 -2.29
C ALA A 264 -17.40 5.94 -2.83
N ARG A 265 -16.40 6.37 -2.06
CA ARG A 265 -14.97 6.17 -2.37
C ARG A 265 -14.49 4.74 -2.10
N ASP A 266 -15.04 4.10 -1.07
CA ASP A 266 -14.65 2.76 -0.60
C ASP A 266 -15.84 2.06 0.07
N HIS A 267 -15.63 0.82 0.53
CA HIS A 267 -16.67 0.01 1.18
C HIS A 267 -17.19 0.68 2.47
N ARG A 268 -16.32 1.33 3.26
CA ARG A 268 -16.74 2.07 4.46
C ARG A 268 -17.64 3.25 4.07
N GLY A 269 -17.32 3.99 3.01
CA GLY A 269 -18.15 5.07 2.51
C GLY A 269 -19.57 4.64 2.10
N VAL A 270 -19.74 3.44 1.55
CA VAL A 270 -21.07 2.86 1.26
C VAL A 270 -21.86 2.70 2.55
N VAL A 271 -21.25 2.00 3.52
CA VAL A 271 -21.86 1.71 4.82
C VAL A 271 -22.19 2.99 5.58
N GLU A 272 -21.30 3.98 5.60
CA GLU A 272 -21.52 5.26 6.29
C GLU A 272 -22.71 6.02 5.71
N ALA A 273 -22.86 6.04 4.38
CA ALA A 273 -24.00 6.70 3.75
C ALA A 273 -25.32 5.98 4.06
N VAL A 274 -25.32 4.65 4.13
CA VAL A 274 -26.49 3.87 4.53
C VAL A 274 -26.83 4.12 6.00
N ARG A 275 -25.83 4.05 6.89
CA ARG A 275 -25.97 4.32 8.32
C ARG A 275 -26.49 5.74 8.60
N ALA A 276 -26.03 6.73 7.84
CA ALA A 276 -26.46 8.12 7.94
C ALA A 276 -27.86 8.38 7.35
N GLY A 277 -28.51 7.37 6.74
CA GLY A 277 -29.82 7.51 6.10
C GLY A 277 -29.78 8.25 4.76
N TRP A 278 -28.59 8.46 4.18
CA TRP A 278 -28.45 9.08 2.87
C TRP A 278 -28.77 8.11 1.73
N ALA A 279 -28.66 6.81 1.98
CA ALA A 279 -29.06 5.72 1.10
C ALA A 279 -29.76 4.60 1.90
N GLY A 280 -30.58 3.79 1.23
CA GLY A 280 -31.23 2.62 1.82
C GLY A 280 -30.50 1.31 1.57
N ALA A 281 -29.71 1.23 0.50
CA ALA A 281 -28.92 0.03 0.17
C ALA A 281 -27.69 0.35 -0.70
N GLY A 282 -26.66 -0.49 -0.59
CA GLY A 282 -25.47 -0.47 -1.44
C GLY A 282 -24.66 -1.76 -1.30
N VAL A 283 -23.68 -1.96 -2.17
CA VAL A 283 -22.80 -3.15 -2.12
C VAL A 283 -21.55 -2.85 -1.28
N SER A 284 -21.25 -3.70 -0.31
CA SER A 284 -20.01 -3.66 0.46
C SER A 284 -19.54 -5.06 0.86
N VAL A 285 -18.35 -5.15 1.46
CA VAL A 285 -17.91 -6.40 2.10
C VAL A 285 -18.57 -6.55 3.48
N ARG A 286 -18.86 -7.79 3.86
CA ARG A 286 -19.61 -8.10 5.09
C ARG A 286 -19.04 -7.43 6.35
N LEU A 287 -17.71 -7.47 6.50
CA LEU A 287 -16.99 -6.89 7.64
C LEU A 287 -17.47 -5.47 8.00
N VAL A 288 -17.48 -4.55 7.03
CA VAL A 288 -17.81 -3.15 7.31
C VAL A 288 -19.28 -2.94 7.62
N SER A 289 -20.17 -3.81 7.13
CA SER A 289 -21.60 -3.76 7.44
C SER A 289 -21.85 -4.17 8.89
N GLU A 290 -21.23 -5.26 9.33
CA GLU A 290 -21.37 -5.74 10.72
C GLU A 290 -20.71 -4.79 11.72
N GLU A 291 -19.53 -4.23 11.42
CA GLU A 291 -18.89 -3.20 12.25
C GLU A 291 -19.79 -1.96 12.47
N ALA A 292 -20.61 -1.63 11.48
CA ALA A 292 -21.55 -0.52 11.55
C ALA A 292 -22.90 -0.89 12.16
N GLY A 293 -23.11 -2.16 12.53
CA GLY A 293 -24.38 -2.67 13.05
C GLY A 293 -25.51 -2.65 12.03
N LEU A 294 -25.20 -2.78 10.74
CA LEU A 294 -26.17 -2.79 9.64
C LEU A 294 -26.50 -4.21 9.18
N ASP A 295 -27.71 -4.37 8.67
CA ASP A 295 -28.16 -5.63 8.05
C ASP A 295 -27.37 -5.89 6.77
N PHE A 296 -27.05 -7.17 6.53
CA PHE A 296 -26.25 -7.61 5.39
C PHE A 296 -26.83 -8.87 4.74
N ILE A 297 -26.93 -8.85 3.41
CA ILE A 297 -27.32 -10.01 2.60
C ILE A 297 -26.13 -10.39 1.70
N SER A 298 -25.55 -11.57 1.95
CA SER A 298 -24.46 -12.10 1.13
C SER A 298 -24.92 -12.34 -0.31
N VAL A 299 -24.11 -11.90 -1.29
CA VAL A 299 -24.38 -12.08 -2.71
C VAL A 299 -23.36 -13.03 -3.34
N ARG A 300 -22.09 -12.90 -2.98
CA ARG A 300 -21.01 -13.73 -3.53
C ARG A 300 -19.82 -13.83 -2.58
N GLU A 301 -19.00 -14.85 -2.83
CA GLU A 301 -17.67 -14.99 -2.25
C GLU A 301 -16.61 -14.72 -3.30
N GLU A 302 -15.61 -13.92 -2.96
CA GLU A 302 -14.57 -13.47 -3.88
C GLU A 302 -13.18 -13.73 -3.33
N ALA A 303 -12.27 -14.13 -4.21
CA ALA A 303 -10.85 -14.17 -3.90
C ALA A 303 -10.28 -12.75 -3.85
N TYR A 304 -9.67 -12.39 -2.73
CA TYR A 304 -8.88 -11.18 -2.58
C TYR A 304 -7.39 -11.51 -2.59
N ASP A 305 -6.70 -11.07 -3.64
CA ASP A 305 -5.29 -11.33 -3.87
C ASP A 305 -4.46 -10.06 -3.73
N LEU A 306 -3.17 -10.24 -3.42
CA LEU A 306 -2.14 -9.21 -3.53
C LEU A 306 -1.30 -9.50 -4.78
N CYS A 307 -1.38 -8.61 -5.75
CA CYS A 307 -0.59 -8.68 -6.97
C CYS A 307 0.77 -7.99 -6.79
N VAL A 308 1.82 -8.71 -7.17
CA VAL A 308 3.21 -8.28 -7.06
C VAL A 308 3.90 -8.49 -8.42
N PRO A 309 4.54 -7.47 -9.02
CA PRO A 309 5.33 -7.65 -10.23
C PRO A 309 6.47 -8.63 -9.99
N ALA A 310 6.80 -9.48 -10.97
CA ALA A 310 7.90 -10.44 -10.82
C ALA A 310 9.25 -9.73 -10.58
N SER A 311 9.42 -8.51 -11.08
CA SER A 311 10.59 -7.66 -10.85
C SER A 311 10.77 -7.23 -9.39
N HIS A 312 9.71 -7.27 -8.58
CA HIS A 312 9.76 -6.95 -7.14
C HIS A 312 9.88 -8.19 -6.25
N ALA A 313 9.98 -9.41 -6.82
CA ALA A 313 9.99 -10.65 -6.03
C ALA A 313 11.18 -10.73 -5.07
N ASP A 314 12.30 -10.09 -5.40
CA ASP A 314 13.51 -10.05 -4.59
C ASP A 314 13.61 -8.82 -3.68
N ASP A 315 12.63 -7.90 -3.76
CA ASP A 315 12.58 -6.75 -2.88
C ASP A 315 12.37 -7.21 -1.42
N PRO A 316 13.24 -6.81 -0.48
CA PRO A 316 13.16 -7.31 0.90
C PRO A 316 11.85 -6.92 1.59
N ARG A 317 11.24 -5.79 1.20
CA ARG A 317 9.95 -5.35 1.73
C ARG A 317 8.81 -6.26 1.28
N VAL A 318 8.87 -6.73 0.02
CA VAL A 318 7.90 -7.65 -0.56
C VAL A 318 8.08 -9.07 -0.02
N ARG A 319 9.31 -9.54 0.17
CA ARG A 319 9.58 -10.82 0.83
C ARG A 319 9.02 -10.85 2.25
N ALA A 320 9.28 -9.79 3.02
CA ALA A 320 8.69 -9.60 4.34
C ALA A 320 7.15 -9.59 4.32
N LEU A 321 6.54 -9.02 3.27
CA LEU A 321 5.08 -9.04 3.13
C LEU A 321 4.56 -10.47 2.93
N VAL A 322 5.21 -11.26 2.08
CA VAL A 322 4.85 -12.66 1.84
C VAL A 322 4.97 -13.48 3.14
N GLU A 323 6.02 -13.27 3.91
CA GLU A 323 6.22 -13.91 5.22
C GLU A 323 5.11 -13.53 6.22
N VAL A 324 4.76 -12.25 6.29
CA VAL A 324 3.68 -11.74 7.14
C VAL A 324 2.34 -12.33 6.75
N VAL A 325 1.98 -12.37 5.46
CA VAL A 325 0.73 -13.00 4.98
C VAL A 325 0.66 -14.48 5.32
N ARG A 326 1.81 -15.17 5.35
CA ARG A 326 1.90 -16.59 5.73
C ARG A 326 1.97 -16.83 7.24
N SER A 327 2.05 -15.78 8.05
CA SER A 327 2.16 -15.90 9.49
C SER A 327 0.87 -16.43 10.12
N THR A 328 1.02 -17.27 11.14
CA THR A 328 -0.13 -17.78 11.91
C THR A 328 -0.87 -16.66 12.64
N SER A 329 -0.15 -15.64 13.12
CA SER A 329 -0.69 -14.47 13.81
C SER A 329 -1.66 -13.68 12.92
N LEU A 330 -1.25 -13.31 11.71
CA LEU A 330 -2.14 -12.62 10.78
C LEU A 330 -3.34 -13.49 10.39
N ARG A 331 -3.10 -14.76 10.08
CA ARG A 331 -4.17 -15.70 9.71
C ARG A 331 -5.22 -15.85 10.82
N ASN A 332 -4.80 -15.84 12.09
CA ASN A 332 -5.72 -15.89 13.22
C ASN A 332 -6.56 -14.61 13.33
N MET A 333 -5.94 -13.42 13.22
CA MET A 333 -6.68 -12.15 13.24
C MET A 333 -7.71 -12.06 12.11
N LEU A 334 -7.34 -12.51 10.89
CA LEU A 334 -8.26 -12.48 9.75
C LEU A 334 -9.42 -13.48 9.90
N ARG A 335 -9.19 -14.65 10.52
CA ARG A 335 -10.24 -15.67 10.74
C ARG A 335 -11.37 -15.18 11.63
N GLU A 336 -11.08 -14.24 12.53
CA GLU A 336 -12.05 -13.67 13.46
C GLU A 336 -12.95 -12.60 12.80
N LEU A 337 -12.65 -12.21 11.56
CA LEU A 337 -13.41 -11.18 10.85
C LEU A 337 -14.66 -11.75 10.18
N PRO A 338 -15.82 -11.08 10.31
CA PRO A 338 -17.03 -11.46 9.61
C PRO A 338 -16.86 -11.52 8.10
N GLY A 339 -17.22 -12.67 7.52
CA GLY A 339 -17.20 -12.90 6.08
C GLY A 339 -15.80 -13.05 5.49
N TYR A 340 -14.75 -13.29 6.27
CA TYR A 340 -13.42 -13.66 5.77
C TYR A 340 -13.21 -15.17 5.90
N ASP A 341 -12.77 -15.82 4.81
CA ASP A 341 -12.25 -17.18 4.81
C ASP A 341 -10.75 -17.15 4.51
N VAL A 342 -9.98 -17.73 5.43
CA VAL A 342 -8.52 -17.72 5.41
C VAL A 342 -7.91 -19.05 4.95
N SER A 343 -8.71 -20.00 4.49
CA SER A 343 -8.30 -21.36 4.08
C SER A 343 -7.11 -21.36 3.10
N ALA A 344 -7.15 -20.48 2.09
CA ALA A 344 -6.13 -20.34 1.06
C ALA A 344 -5.09 -19.22 1.32
N THR A 345 -5.11 -18.58 2.50
CA THR A 345 -4.23 -17.42 2.81
C THR A 345 -2.75 -17.79 2.67
N GLY A 346 -2.00 -17.01 1.91
CA GLY A 346 -0.56 -17.20 1.69
C GLY A 346 -0.20 -18.12 0.51
N GLU A 347 -1.18 -18.67 -0.19
CA GLU A 347 -0.97 -19.36 -1.46
C GLU A 347 -0.43 -18.40 -2.52
N LEU A 348 0.53 -18.87 -3.32
CA LEU A 348 1.12 -18.11 -4.43
C LEU A 348 0.70 -18.76 -5.74
N SER A 349 0.31 -17.93 -6.72
CA SER A 349 -0.03 -18.36 -8.09
C SER A 349 0.58 -17.46 -9.15
#